data_AF-X1PRP7-F1
#
_entry.id   AF-X1PRP7-F1
#
_cell.length_a   1.000
_cell.length_b   1.000
_cell.length_c   1.000
_cell.angle_alpha   90.00
_cell.angle_beta   90.00
_cell.angle_gamma   90.00
#
_symmetry.space_group_name_H-M   'P 1'
#
loop_
_entity.id
_entity.type
_entity.pdbx_description
1 polymer ?
#
loop_
_entity_poly.entity_id
_entity_poly.type
_entity_poly.pdbx_seq_one_letter_code
_entity_poly.pdbx_strand_id
1 'polypeptide(L)'
;MVEPRRALDEYNAEEMAIPEYRVVQKVGADWAKEQGAKEGQFYNTLTNDIADELNIIVVDLPSGRSRWGAEITSSGPLCFSQDARSNKSANGDDCSKCEYRLDTAWSIDAGKRRKMCCLNYTILGIDLDHDNMPVILRAHGVSALPARQLITQLRMNRSLKGEYHKAVINFKTQEKDTPYGPTY
;
A
#
# COMPACT_ATOMS: atom_id res chain seq x y z
N MET A 1 -7.20 28.95 -20.48
CA MET A 1 -6.42 29.81 -19.57
C MET A 1 -5.16 29.06 -19.22
N VAL A 2 -3.98 29.68 -19.35
CA VAL A 2 -2.73 29.07 -18.90
C VAL A 2 -2.61 29.40 -17.42
N GLU A 3 -2.59 28.38 -16.57
CA GLU A 3 -2.38 28.61 -15.14
C GLU A 3 -1.01 29.26 -14.92
N PRO A 4 -0.91 30.27 -14.03
CA PRO A 4 0.36 30.90 -13.73
C PRO A 4 1.28 29.88 -13.03
N ARG A 5 2.50 29.76 -13.54
CA ARG A 5 3.53 28.90 -12.95
C ARG A 5 3.84 29.38 -11.54
N ARG A 6 3.74 28.48 -10.57
CA ARG A 6 4.01 28.72 -9.15
C ARG A 6 5.43 28.23 -8.84
N ALA A 7 6.04 28.77 -7.79
CA ALA A 7 7.31 28.25 -7.28
C ALA A 7 7.21 26.75 -6.89
N LEU A 8 6.01 26.30 -6.49
CA LEU A 8 5.73 24.89 -6.23
C LEU A 8 5.97 23.97 -7.45
N ASP A 9 5.85 24.49 -8.67
CA ASP A 9 6.03 23.72 -9.91
C ASP A 9 7.53 23.48 -10.24
N GLU A 10 8.45 24.02 -9.44
CA GLU A 10 9.90 23.86 -9.60
C GLU A 10 10.47 22.70 -8.78
N TYR A 11 9.71 22.18 -7.80
CA TYR A 11 10.14 21.03 -7.01
C TYR A 11 10.05 19.73 -7.79
N ASN A 12 11.10 18.92 -7.69
CA ASN A 12 11.19 17.62 -8.33
C ASN A 12 10.66 16.49 -7.43
N ALA A 13 10.48 15.30 -7.99
CA ALA A 13 9.94 14.14 -7.26
C ALA A 13 10.79 13.77 -6.03
N GLU A 14 12.11 13.88 -6.15
CA GLU A 14 13.08 13.69 -5.07
C GLU A 14 12.97 14.69 -3.91
N GLU A 15 12.33 15.84 -4.12
CA GLU A 15 12.13 16.87 -3.09
C GLU A 15 10.78 16.74 -2.37
N MET A 16 9.91 15.84 -2.85
CA MET A 16 8.58 15.64 -2.31
C MET A 16 8.57 14.53 -1.25
N ALA A 17 8.03 14.84 -0.07
CA ALA A 17 7.68 13.85 0.95
C ALA A 17 6.17 13.67 0.99
N ILE A 18 5.68 12.50 0.56
CA ILE A 18 4.26 12.19 0.60
C ILE A 18 3.96 11.46 1.93
N PRO A 19 3.00 11.95 2.75
CA PRO A 19 2.57 11.29 3.96
C PRO A 19 2.16 9.82 3.71
N GLU A 20 2.55 8.93 4.62
CA GLU A 20 2.17 7.53 4.57
C GLU A 20 1.35 7.17 5.82
N TYR A 21 0.17 6.60 5.61
CA TYR A 21 -0.58 5.95 6.68
C TYR A 21 -0.13 4.50 6.81
N ARG A 22 0.35 4.14 8.00
CA ARG A 22 0.74 2.77 8.36
C ARG A 22 -0.20 2.22 9.41
N VAL A 23 -0.63 0.98 9.23
CA VAL A 23 -1.34 0.26 10.29
C VAL A 23 -0.36 -0.07 11.40
N VAL A 24 -0.69 0.34 12.63
CA VAL A 24 0.05 0.00 13.83
C VAL A 24 -0.18 -1.48 14.11
N GLN A 25 0.89 -2.27 13.99
CA GLN A 25 0.86 -3.70 14.23
C GLN A 25 1.32 -4.02 15.66
N LYS A 26 1.01 -5.23 16.12
CA LYS A 26 1.51 -5.76 17.40
C LYS A 26 3.03 -5.68 17.53
N VAL A 27 3.75 -6.02 16.47
CA VAL A 27 5.22 -5.97 16.42
C VAL A 27 5.68 -4.76 15.60
N GLY A 28 6.58 -3.97 16.16
CA GLY A 28 7.08 -2.73 15.56
C GLY A 28 6.19 -1.52 15.82
N ALA A 29 6.41 -0.45 15.06
CA ALA A 29 5.75 0.85 15.23
C ALA A 29 5.92 1.46 16.63
N ASP A 30 7.07 1.22 17.27
CA ASP A 30 7.35 1.64 18.65
C ASP A 30 7.17 3.15 18.83
N TRP A 31 7.68 3.94 17.87
CA TRP A 31 7.47 5.39 17.85
C TRP A 31 5.98 5.78 17.86
N ALA A 32 5.15 5.15 17.02
CA ALA A 32 3.72 5.45 16.99
C ALA A 32 3.03 5.09 18.31
N LYS A 33 3.45 3.98 18.95
CA LYS A 33 2.94 3.55 20.26
C LYS A 33 3.35 4.49 21.39
N GLU A 34 4.56 5.04 21.35
CA GLU A 34 5.00 6.10 22.26
C GLU A 34 4.15 7.37 22.13
N GLN A 35 3.67 7.67 20.92
CA GLN A 35 2.70 8.75 20.67
C GLN A 35 1.25 8.39 21.06
N GLY A 36 1.01 7.19 21.61
CA GLY A 36 -0.30 6.75 22.09
C GLY A 36 -1.13 5.95 21.09
N ALA A 37 -0.59 5.62 19.91
CA ALA A 37 -1.30 4.80 18.93
C ALA A 37 -1.46 3.35 19.40
N LYS A 38 -2.60 2.75 19.10
CA LYS A 38 -2.95 1.37 19.44
C LYS A 38 -2.90 0.46 18.23
N GLU A 39 -2.73 -0.83 18.47
CA GLU A 39 -2.78 -1.85 17.42
C GLU A 39 -4.10 -1.76 16.65
N GLY A 40 -4.04 -1.83 15.32
CA GLY A 40 -5.19 -1.66 14.44
C GLY A 40 -5.51 -0.21 14.05
N GLN A 41 -4.91 0.80 14.67
CA GLN A 41 -5.05 2.18 14.22
C GLN A 41 -4.10 2.47 13.05
N PHE A 42 -4.45 3.47 12.26
CA PHE A 42 -3.58 4.08 11.26
C PHE A 42 -2.76 5.20 11.89
N TYR A 43 -1.49 5.25 11.56
CA TYR A 43 -0.57 6.30 12.01
C TYR A 43 0.08 6.98 10.80
N ASN A 44 0.01 8.30 10.74
CA ASN A 44 0.61 9.11 9.69
C ASN A 44 2.08 9.41 10.04
N THR A 45 3.00 8.97 9.18
CA THR A 45 4.43 9.11 9.44
C THR A 45 4.97 10.53 9.37
N LEU A 46 4.23 11.48 8.78
CA LEU A 46 4.66 12.87 8.64
C LEU A 46 4.03 13.78 9.70
N THR A 47 2.73 13.63 9.93
CA THR A 47 1.98 14.52 10.85
C THR A 47 1.90 13.96 12.28
N ASN A 48 2.19 12.67 12.47
CA ASN A 48 1.93 11.91 13.70
C ASN A 48 0.44 11.71 14.02
N ASP A 49 -0.46 11.97 13.06
CA ASP A 49 -1.89 11.74 13.26
C ASP A 49 -2.21 10.26 13.47
N ILE A 50 -3.17 9.98 14.35
CA ILE A 50 -3.66 8.65 14.67
C ILE A 50 -5.15 8.59 14.33
N ALA A 51 -5.54 7.62 13.51
CA ALA A 51 -6.92 7.47 13.04
C ALA A 51 -7.38 6.00 13.16
N ASP A 52 -8.63 5.79 13.55
CA ASP A 52 -9.25 4.45 13.59
C ASP A 52 -9.70 3.97 12.19
N GLU A 53 -10.11 4.92 11.36
CA GLU A 53 -10.54 4.71 9.98
C GLU A 53 -10.07 5.88 9.11
N LEU A 54 -10.02 5.68 7.79
CA LEU A 54 -9.62 6.72 6.85
C LEU A 54 -10.65 6.82 5.73
N ASN A 55 -11.17 8.03 5.46
CA ASN A 55 -12.04 8.28 4.32
C ASN A 55 -11.24 8.89 3.17
N ILE A 56 -10.96 8.07 2.15
CA ILE A 56 -10.00 8.41 1.11
C ILE A 56 -10.65 8.44 -0.26
N ILE A 57 -10.41 9.51 -1.01
CA ILE A 57 -10.62 9.50 -2.46
C ILE A 57 -9.41 8.82 -3.10
N VAL A 58 -9.63 7.68 -3.75
CA VAL A 58 -8.58 6.95 -4.46
C VAL A 58 -8.26 7.68 -5.77
N VAL A 59 -7.00 8.10 -5.92
CA VAL A 59 -6.47 8.76 -7.12
C VAL A 59 -5.87 7.73 -8.08
N ASP A 60 -5.02 6.84 -7.58
CA ASP A 60 -4.42 5.75 -8.36
C ASP A 60 -4.06 4.56 -7.46
N LEU A 61 -3.85 3.41 -8.08
CA LEU A 61 -3.60 2.14 -7.39
C LEU A 61 -2.53 1.29 -8.11
N PRO A 62 -1.28 1.79 -8.24
CA PRO A 62 -0.19 1.04 -8.85
C PRO A 62 0.12 -0.25 -8.09
N SER A 63 0.48 -1.28 -8.86
CA SER A 63 0.78 -2.61 -8.36
C SER A 63 2.23 -2.97 -8.64
N GLY A 64 2.97 -3.38 -7.62
CA GLY A 64 4.33 -3.87 -7.74
C GLY A 64 4.48 -5.26 -7.13
N ARG A 65 5.70 -5.77 -7.18
CA ARG A 65 6.11 -6.97 -6.45
C ARG A 65 7.57 -6.91 -6.09
N SER A 66 7.92 -7.50 -4.97
CA SER A 66 9.30 -7.55 -4.48
C SER A 66 9.57 -8.88 -3.81
N ARG A 67 10.74 -9.46 -4.09
CA ARG A 67 11.28 -10.61 -3.39
C ARG A 67 12.39 -10.15 -2.46
N TRP A 68 12.23 -10.45 -1.19
CA TRP A 68 13.28 -10.28 -0.20
C TRP A 68 14.02 -11.61 0.00
N GLY A 69 15.24 -11.55 0.53
CA GLY A 69 15.99 -12.75 0.91
C GLY A 69 15.32 -13.50 2.07
N ALA A 70 15.99 -14.55 2.57
CA ALA A 70 15.54 -15.23 3.79
C ALA A 70 15.44 -14.25 4.98
N GLU A 71 16.24 -13.20 4.96
CA GLU A 71 16.22 -12.08 5.89
C GLU A 71 16.07 -10.75 5.13
N ILE A 72 15.31 -9.82 5.72
CA ILE A 72 15.21 -8.45 5.21
C ILE A 72 16.49 -7.72 5.66
N THR A 73 17.32 -7.35 4.70
CA THR A 73 18.57 -6.61 4.94
C THR A 73 18.47 -5.19 4.36
N SER A 74 19.38 -4.32 4.75
CA SER A 74 19.51 -2.95 4.19
C SER A 74 19.86 -2.93 2.70
N SER A 75 20.28 -4.07 2.14
CA SER A 75 20.66 -4.24 0.73
C SER A 75 19.47 -4.15 -0.25
N GLY A 76 18.25 -4.04 0.25
CA GLY A 76 17.04 -4.02 -0.58
C GLY A 76 16.56 -5.40 -1.03
N PRO A 77 15.54 -5.46 -1.90
CA PRO A 77 15.00 -6.71 -2.42
C PRO A 77 15.97 -7.37 -3.40
N LEU A 78 16.02 -8.71 -3.40
CA LEU A 78 16.81 -9.50 -4.37
C LEU A 78 16.32 -9.29 -5.80
N CYS A 79 15.03 -9.06 -5.97
CA CYS A 79 14.39 -8.83 -7.25
C CYS A 79 13.08 -8.08 -7.02
N PHE A 80 12.71 -7.18 -7.93
CA PHE A 80 11.46 -6.46 -7.86
C PHE A 80 10.93 -6.15 -9.27
N SER A 81 9.66 -5.82 -9.34
CA SER A 81 9.00 -5.29 -10.53
C SER A 81 8.12 -4.14 -10.07
N GLN A 82 8.30 -2.98 -10.70
CA GLN A 82 7.53 -1.77 -10.41
C GLN A 82 6.12 -1.85 -11.02
N ASP A 83 5.96 -2.65 -12.07
CA ASP A 83 4.69 -2.91 -12.72
C ASP A 83 4.39 -4.42 -12.73
N ALA A 84 3.68 -4.90 -11.71
CA ALA A 84 3.37 -6.33 -11.55
C ALA A 84 2.53 -6.98 -12.67
N ARG A 85 2.33 -6.27 -13.79
CA ARG A 85 1.56 -6.60 -15.00
C ARG A 85 2.43 -7.00 -16.19
N SER A 86 3.64 -6.44 -16.34
CA SER A 86 4.49 -6.68 -17.52
C SER A 86 5.12 -8.07 -17.56
N ASN A 87 5.08 -8.79 -16.42
CA ASN A 87 5.83 -10.02 -16.18
C ASN A 87 7.35 -9.85 -16.33
N LYS A 88 7.88 -8.63 -16.16
CA LYS A 88 9.33 -8.39 -16.16
C LYS A 88 9.79 -7.83 -14.82
N SER A 89 10.95 -8.30 -14.37
CA SER A 89 11.66 -7.68 -13.24
C SER A 89 12.40 -6.43 -13.70
N ALA A 90 12.83 -5.60 -12.75
CA ALA A 90 13.74 -4.49 -13.00
C ALA A 90 15.10 -4.95 -13.57
N ASN A 91 15.48 -6.21 -13.36
CA ASN A 91 16.69 -6.82 -13.91
C ASN A 91 16.46 -7.42 -15.32
N GLY A 92 15.22 -7.38 -15.84
CA GLY A 92 14.85 -7.95 -17.14
C GLY A 92 14.41 -9.42 -17.12
N ASP A 93 14.26 -10.03 -15.94
CA ASP A 93 13.88 -11.44 -15.80
C ASP A 93 12.41 -11.68 -16.13
N ASP A 94 12.11 -12.85 -16.72
CA ASP A 94 10.75 -13.31 -16.99
C ASP A 94 10.07 -13.81 -15.70
N CYS A 95 9.23 -12.95 -15.11
CA CYS A 95 8.49 -13.25 -13.90
C CYS A 95 7.40 -14.32 -14.09
N SER A 96 7.02 -14.68 -15.32
CA SER A 96 6.02 -15.74 -15.55
C SER A 96 6.54 -17.14 -15.23
N LYS A 97 7.86 -17.32 -15.25
CA LYS A 97 8.55 -18.60 -14.99
C LYS A 97 9.26 -18.65 -13.64
N CYS A 98 9.15 -17.59 -12.84
CA CYS A 98 9.84 -17.47 -11.57
C CYS A 98 9.18 -18.34 -10.50
N GLU A 99 9.94 -19.27 -9.91
CA GLU A 99 9.46 -20.18 -8.84
C GLU A 99 8.99 -19.43 -7.59
N TYR A 100 9.52 -18.22 -7.36
CA TYR A 100 9.19 -17.40 -6.19
C TYR A 100 7.93 -16.56 -6.39
N ARG A 101 7.34 -16.55 -7.59
CA ARG A 101 6.14 -15.75 -7.86
C ARG A 101 4.97 -16.23 -7.01
N LEU A 102 4.37 -15.31 -6.26
CA LEU A 102 3.16 -15.58 -5.48
C LEU A 102 2.10 -14.49 -5.70
N ASP A 103 1.09 -14.81 -6.52
CA ASP A 103 0.01 -13.89 -6.87
C ASP A 103 -1.17 -13.92 -5.86
N THR A 104 -1.15 -14.88 -4.92
CA THR A 104 -2.20 -15.10 -3.90
C THR A 104 -1.59 -15.10 -2.49
N ALA A 105 -0.88 -14.04 -2.13
CA ALA A 105 -0.16 -13.96 -0.84
C ALA A 105 -1.09 -14.15 0.39
N TRP A 106 -2.38 -13.84 0.27
CA TRP A 106 -3.38 -14.06 1.32
C TRP A 106 -3.78 -15.52 1.53
N SER A 107 -3.49 -16.43 0.57
CA SER A 107 -3.88 -17.84 0.63
C SER A 107 -2.79 -18.76 1.19
N ILE A 108 -1.67 -18.20 1.65
CA ILE A 108 -0.51 -18.93 2.16
C ILE A 108 -0.13 -18.40 3.55
N ASP A 109 0.46 -19.27 4.37
CA ASP A 109 0.98 -18.92 5.69
C ASP A 109 2.06 -17.83 5.63
N ALA A 110 2.24 -17.13 6.75
CA ALA A 110 3.19 -16.01 6.83
C ALA A 110 4.65 -16.43 6.61
N GLY A 111 5.04 -17.62 7.05
CA GLY A 111 6.42 -18.11 6.96
C GLY A 111 6.83 -18.39 5.52
N LYS A 112 5.98 -19.08 4.76
CA LYS A 112 6.18 -19.29 3.32
C LYS A 112 6.06 -17.99 2.55
N ARG A 113 5.05 -17.14 2.85
CA ARG A 113 4.85 -15.85 2.18
C ARG A 113 6.08 -14.95 2.22
N ARG A 114 6.79 -14.86 3.35
CA ARG A 114 7.99 -14.02 3.51
C ARG A 114 9.13 -14.37 2.55
N LYS A 115 9.16 -15.61 2.03
CA LYS A 115 10.18 -16.10 1.10
C LYS A 115 9.80 -15.90 -0.38
N MET A 116 8.58 -15.43 -0.65
CA MET A 116 8.01 -15.33 -1.98
C MET A 116 7.98 -13.89 -2.50
N CYS A 117 8.01 -13.75 -3.82
CA CYS A 117 7.77 -12.50 -4.54
C CYS A 117 6.27 -12.19 -4.55
N CYS A 118 5.84 -11.43 -3.54
CA CYS A 118 4.44 -11.12 -3.31
C CYS A 118 4.03 -9.83 -4.01
N LEU A 119 2.75 -9.78 -4.41
CA LEU A 119 2.11 -8.55 -4.89
C LEU A 119 2.00 -7.52 -3.76
N ASN A 120 2.32 -6.28 -4.09
CA ASN A 120 2.01 -5.10 -3.30
C ASN A 120 1.16 -4.14 -4.15
N TYR A 121 0.30 -3.40 -3.47
CA TYR A 121 -0.51 -2.34 -4.05
C TYR A 121 -0.25 -1.07 -3.27
N THR A 122 0.08 0.00 -3.99
CA THR A 122 0.21 1.33 -3.41
C THR A 122 -1.06 2.07 -3.76
N ILE A 123 -1.79 2.51 -2.76
CA ILE A 123 -3.01 3.30 -2.90
C ILE A 123 -2.58 4.75 -2.73
N LEU A 124 -2.71 5.51 -3.81
CA LEU A 124 -2.54 6.95 -3.80
C LEU A 124 -3.91 7.56 -3.61
N GLY A 125 -4.06 8.44 -2.63
CA GLY A 125 -5.35 9.03 -2.34
C GLY A 125 -5.28 10.40 -1.70
N ILE A 126 -6.46 10.98 -1.51
CA ILE A 126 -6.67 12.22 -0.76
C ILE A 126 -7.47 11.85 0.48
N ASP A 127 -6.90 12.08 1.65
CA ASP A 127 -7.56 11.85 2.93
C ASP A 127 -8.48 13.03 3.27
N LEU A 128 -9.78 12.77 3.35
CA LEU A 128 -10.79 13.80 3.58
C LEU A 128 -10.89 14.22 5.04
N ASP A 129 -10.46 13.38 5.98
CA ASP A 129 -10.63 13.64 7.41
C ASP A 129 -9.49 14.48 7.99
N HIS A 130 -8.33 14.48 7.32
CA HIS A 130 -7.12 15.18 7.74
C HIS A 130 -6.67 16.18 6.65
N ASP A 131 -7.41 17.29 6.54
CA ASP A 131 -7.09 18.46 5.70
C ASP A 131 -6.95 18.21 4.19
N ASN A 132 -7.63 17.19 3.63
CA ASN A 132 -7.54 16.85 2.20
C ASN A 132 -6.09 16.58 1.76
N MET A 133 -5.28 16.01 2.66
CA MET A 133 -3.88 15.73 2.37
C MET A 133 -3.71 14.60 1.36
N PRO A 134 -2.73 14.70 0.43
CA PRO A 134 -2.34 13.56 -0.39
C PRO A 134 -1.63 12.52 0.48
N VAL A 135 -2.02 11.26 0.35
CA VAL A 135 -1.53 10.17 1.20
C VAL A 135 -1.23 8.90 0.42
N ILE A 136 -0.32 8.11 0.99
CA ILE A 136 0.02 6.76 0.52
C ILE A 136 -0.45 5.74 1.55
N LEU A 137 -1.11 4.67 1.08
CA LEU A 137 -1.33 3.45 1.83
C LEU A 137 -0.75 2.27 1.06
N ARG A 138 -0.08 1.35 1.77
CA ARG A 138 0.48 0.14 1.15
C ARG A 138 -0.27 -1.09 1.60
N ALA A 139 -0.89 -1.79 0.65
CA ALA A 139 -1.50 -3.08 0.86
C ALA A 139 -0.57 -4.20 0.38
N HIS A 140 -0.15 -5.07 1.28
CA HIS A 140 0.77 -6.16 1.00
C HIS A 140 0.43 -7.40 1.83
N GLY A 141 0.77 -8.58 1.31
CA GLY A 141 0.50 -9.84 1.97
C GLY A 141 -0.99 -10.15 2.05
N VAL A 142 -1.58 -10.11 3.24
CA VAL A 142 -3.01 -10.44 3.41
C VAL A 142 -3.91 -9.32 2.90
N SER A 143 -3.52 -8.05 3.11
CA SER A 143 -4.29 -6.88 2.63
C SER A 143 -4.26 -6.71 1.11
N ALA A 144 -3.42 -7.47 0.40
CA ALA A 144 -3.41 -7.50 -1.06
C ALA A 144 -4.73 -8.02 -1.66
N LEU A 145 -5.50 -8.85 -0.95
CA LEU A 145 -6.81 -9.31 -1.42
C LEU A 145 -7.87 -8.18 -1.38
N PRO A 146 -8.09 -7.48 -0.25
CA PRO A 146 -8.94 -6.29 -0.21
C PRO A 146 -8.58 -5.25 -1.28
N ALA A 147 -7.28 -5.01 -1.52
CA ALA A 147 -6.85 -4.10 -2.59
C ALA A 147 -7.28 -4.58 -3.99
N ARG A 148 -7.20 -5.88 -4.29
CA ARG A 148 -7.71 -6.44 -5.55
C ARG A 148 -9.23 -6.33 -5.68
N GLN A 149 -9.95 -6.53 -4.58
CA GLN A 149 -11.40 -6.37 -4.55
C GLN A 149 -11.78 -4.90 -4.82
N LEU A 150 -11.07 -3.96 -4.20
CA LEU A 150 -11.24 -2.52 -4.44
C LEU A 150 -10.99 -2.15 -5.91
N ILE A 151 -9.89 -2.62 -6.51
CA ILE A 151 -9.62 -2.42 -7.95
C ILE A 151 -10.81 -2.91 -8.80
N THR A 152 -11.36 -4.08 -8.47
CA THR A 152 -12.50 -4.66 -9.19
C THR A 152 -13.73 -3.75 -9.09
N GLN A 153 -14.07 -3.30 -7.87
CA GLN A 153 -15.19 -2.38 -7.63
C GLN A 153 -15.01 -1.07 -8.40
N LEU A 154 -13.84 -0.44 -8.33
CA LEU A 154 -13.54 0.81 -9.03
C LEU A 154 -13.63 0.64 -10.56
N ARG A 155 -13.10 -0.45 -11.11
CA ARG A 155 -13.20 -0.74 -12.56
C ARG A 155 -14.63 -1.01 -13.00
N MET A 156 -15.42 -1.72 -12.20
CA MET A 156 -16.83 -1.95 -12.49
C MET A 156 -17.61 -0.64 -12.48
N ASN A 157 -17.37 0.23 -11.50
CA ASN A 157 -17.97 1.57 -11.45
C ASN A 157 -17.68 2.36 -12.71
N ARG A 158 -16.40 2.42 -13.15
CA ARG A 158 -16.04 3.06 -14.42
C ARG A 158 -16.74 2.45 -15.62
N SER A 159 -16.83 1.12 -15.70
CA SER A 159 -17.50 0.46 -16.82
C SER A 159 -18.99 0.73 -16.87
N LEU A 160 -19.66 0.84 -15.72
CA LEU A 160 -21.11 1.03 -15.64
C LEU A 160 -21.53 2.49 -15.72
N LYS A 161 -20.70 3.42 -15.22
CA LYS A 161 -21.05 4.84 -15.04
C LYS A 161 -20.17 5.79 -15.86
N GLY A 162 -19.22 5.29 -16.63
CA GLY A 162 -18.28 6.10 -17.43
C GLY A 162 -17.15 6.75 -16.65
N GLU A 163 -17.28 6.84 -15.32
CA GLU A 163 -16.30 7.43 -14.41
C GLU A 163 -16.05 6.50 -13.23
N TYR A 164 -14.89 6.60 -12.59
CA TYR A 164 -14.62 5.87 -11.34
C TYR A 164 -15.61 6.23 -10.21
N HIS A 165 -16.42 7.28 -10.40
CA HIS A 165 -17.28 7.95 -9.42
C HIS A 165 -16.48 8.42 -8.21
N LYS A 166 -16.96 9.47 -7.53
CA LYS A 166 -16.45 10.03 -6.27
C LYS A 166 -16.51 9.00 -5.14
N ALA A 167 -15.77 7.91 -5.27
CA ALA A 167 -15.73 6.82 -4.33
C ALA A 167 -14.81 7.27 -3.19
N VAL A 168 -15.41 7.96 -2.22
CA VAL A 168 -14.85 8.01 -0.88
C VAL A 168 -14.85 6.57 -0.38
N ILE A 169 -13.66 6.00 -0.23
CA ILE A 169 -13.46 4.65 0.27
C ILE A 169 -13.10 4.78 1.74
N ASN A 170 -13.91 4.15 2.58
CA ASN A 170 -13.62 4.03 3.99
C ASN A 170 -12.68 2.83 4.21
N PHE A 171 -11.46 3.11 4.65
CA PHE A 171 -10.46 2.11 5.00
C PHE A 171 -10.54 1.82 6.50
N LYS A 172 -10.64 0.53 6.82
CA LYS A 172 -10.68 -0.01 8.17
C LYS A 172 -9.70 -1.16 8.29
N THR A 173 -9.11 -1.30 9.48
CA THR A 173 -8.39 -2.51 9.81
C THR A 173 -9.35 -3.58 10.32
N GLN A 174 -8.95 -4.83 10.20
CA GLN A 174 -9.73 -5.95 10.71
C GLN A 174 -8.79 -6.85 11.50
N GLU A 175 -9.12 -7.06 12.77
CA GLU A 175 -8.40 -8.02 13.58
C GLU A 175 -8.55 -9.44 13.00
N LYS A 176 -7.41 -10.13 12.92
CA LYS A 176 -7.34 -11.50 12.47
C LYS A 176 -6.47 -12.31 13.42
N ASP A 177 -7.03 -13.40 13.90
CA ASP A 177 -6.28 -14.37 14.70
C ASP A 177 -5.25 -15.10 13.83
N THR A 178 -4.02 -15.14 14.35
CA THR A 178 -2.94 -15.94 13.79
C THR A 178 -2.37 -16.85 14.88
N PRO A 179 -1.61 -17.91 14.54
CA PRO A 179 -0.91 -18.73 15.52
C PRO A 179 0.04 -17.95 16.45
N TYR A 180 0.37 -16.70 16.12
CA TYR A 180 1.26 -15.82 16.89
C TYR A 180 0.49 -14.71 17.65
N GLY A 181 -0.85 -14.79 17.68
CA GLY A 181 -1.76 -13.81 18.26
C GLY A 181 -2.50 -12.98 17.21
N PRO A 182 -3.30 -12.00 17.65
CA PRO A 182 -4.05 -11.12 16.77
C PRO A 182 -3.11 -10.20 15.95
N THR A 183 -3.50 -9.94 14.71
CA THR A 183 -2.86 -9.01 13.76
C THR A 183 -3.94 -8.21 13.05
N TYR A 184 -3.60 -7.04 12.51
CA TYR A 184 -4.56 -6.12 11.88
C TYR A 184 -4.28 -5.88 10.40
#